data_AF-A0A8T4QG60-F1
#
_entry.id   AF-A0A8T4QG60-F1
#
_cell.length_a   1.000
_cell.length_b   1.000
_cell.length_c   1.000
_cell.angle_alpha   90.00
_cell.angle_beta   90.00
_cell.angle_gamma   90.00
#
_symmetry.space_group_name_H-M   'P 1'
#
loop_
_entity.id
_entity.type
_entity.pdbx_description
1 polymer ?
#
loop_
_entity_poly.entity_id
_entity_poly.type
_entity_poly.pdbx_seq_one_letter_code
_entity_poly.pdbx_strand_id
1 'polypeptide(L)'
;MDKNELKSKLKQALKTYDICSKIYIEYTENKLFQFQLTKFASMLPDKGKVLDAGCGIGRDSKYLSEDGFDVIAIDISESMLEEAKKREVKALKMDMTSLKFDKDSFDGIWCMASFSDIPKSDSKKVLKQFYKVLKPK
;
A
#
# COMPACT_ATOMS: atom_id res chain seq x y z
N MET A 1 -13.91 -18.45 -12.56
CA MET A 1 -12.46 -18.23 -12.62
C MET A 1 -11.82 -19.11 -11.57
N ASP A 2 -10.91 -19.99 -11.98
CA ASP A 2 -10.30 -21.01 -11.12
C ASP A 2 -9.38 -20.36 -10.06
N LYS A 3 -9.39 -20.89 -8.83
CA LYS A 3 -8.49 -20.46 -7.75
C LYS A 3 -7.02 -20.65 -8.11
N ASN A 4 -6.68 -21.59 -9.00
CA ASN A 4 -5.30 -21.83 -9.43
C ASN A 4 -4.82 -20.79 -10.44
N GLU A 5 -5.66 -20.40 -11.39
CA GLU A 5 -5.39 -19.34 -12.36
C GLU A 5 -5.21 -17.97 -11.66
N LEU A 6 -5.98 -17.75 -10.60
CA LEU A 6 -5.90 -16.57 -9.73
C LEU A 6 -4.57 -16.49 -8.96
N LYS A 7 -4.14 -17.59 -8.35
CA LYS A 7 -2.80 -17.68 -7.71
C LYS A 7 -1.68 -17.45 -8.72
N SER A 8 -1.86 -17.87 -9.97
CA SER A 8 -0.88 -17.67 -11.04
C SER A 8 -0.66 -16.19 -11.37
N LYS A 9 -1.72 -15.38 -11.49
CA LYS A 9 -1.61 -13.94 -11.79
C LYS A 9 -0.96 -13.14 -10.66
N LEU A 10 -1.35 -13.40 -9.40
CA LEU A 10 -0.73 -12.76 -8.23
C LEU A 10 0.75 -13.13 -8.10
N LYS A 11 1.07 -14.40 -8.35
CA LYS A 11 2.45 -14.91 -8.36
C LYS A 11 3.27 -14.34 -9.52
N GLN A 12 2.63 -14.01 -10.64
CA GLN A 12 3.29 -13.38 -11.79
C GLN A 12 3.54 -11.89 -11.58
N ALA A 13 2.61 -11.15 -10.94
CA ALA A 13 2.85 -9.77 -10.50
C ALA A 13 3.99 -9.71 -9.46
N LEU A 14 3.95 -10.56 -8.42
CA LEU A 14 5.03 -10.70 -7.44
C LEU A 14 6.37 -11.04 -8.10
N LYS A 15 6.38 -12.02 -9.01
CA LYS A 15 7.59 -12.39 -9.75
C LYS A 15 8.09 -11.25 -10.64
N THR A 16 7.21 -10.41 -11.17
CA THR A 16 7.59 -9.24 -11.98
C THR A 16 8.18 -8.14 -11.10
N TYR A 17 7.56 -7.84 -9.96
CA TYR A 17 8.11 -6.86 -9.02
C TYR A 17 9.42 -7.32 -8.41
N ASP A 18 9.58 -8.58 -8.02
CA ASP A 18 10.85 -9.05 -7.44
C ASP A 18 11.97 -9.19 -8.48
N ILE A 19 11.66 -9.56 -9.74
CA ILE A 19 12.68 -9.71 -10.81
C ILE A 19 13.02 -8.39 -11.50
N CYS A 20 12.03 -7.53 -11.75
CA CYS A 20 12.19 -6.25 -12.44
C CYS A 20 12.20 -5.07 -11.47
N SER A 21 12.28 -5.31 -10.16
CA SER A 21 12.28 -4.30 -9.08
C SER A 21 13.17 -3.13 -9.45
N LYS A 22 14.44 -3.37 -9.79
CA LYS A 22 15.40 -2.29 -10.13
C LYS A 22 14.89 -1.31 -11.17
N ILE A 23 14.32 -1.80 -12.28
CA ILE A 23 13.79 -0.94 -13.37
C ILE A 23 12.55 -0.18 -12.88
N TYR A 24 11.66 -0.87 -12.16
CA TYR A 24 10.45 -0.24 -11.64
C TYR A 24 10.76 0.81 -10.57
N ILE A 25 11.73 0.54 -9.68
CA ILE A 25 12.25 1.45 -8.68
C ILE A 25 12.77 2.70 -9.37
N GLU A 26 13.71 2.55 -10.31
CA GLU A 26 14.29 3.68 -11.06
C GLU A 26 13.21 4.52 -11.77
N TYR A 27 12.23 3.86 -12.39
CA TYR A 27 11.13 4.54 -13.07
C TYR A 27 10.18 5.28 -12.11
N THR A 28 9.98 4.77 -10.89
CA THR A 28 9.01 5.32 -9.92
C THR A 28 9.63 6.21 -8.85
N GLU A 29 10.94 6.17 -8.68
CA GLU A 29 11.73 6.86 -7.65
C GLU A 29 11.29 8.32 -7.49
N ASN A 30 11.17 9.04 -8.60
CA ASN A 30 10.88 10.47 -8.63
C ASN A 30 9.42 10.81 -8.96
N LYS A 31 8.51 9.82 -8.94
CA LYS A 31 7.10 10.00 -9.34
C LYS A 31 6.17 10.24 -8.16
N LEU A 32 6.49 11.23 -7.34
CA LEU A 32 5.62 11.62 -6.23
C LEU A 32 4.35 12.30 -6.76
N PHE A 33 3.20 11.72 -6.43
CA PHE A 33 1.87 12.31 -6.74
C PHE A 33 1.49 13.35 -5.68
N GLN A 34 2.31 14.40 -5.55
CA GLN A 34 2.24 15.32 -4.41
C GLN A 34 0.87 15.98 -4.26
N PHE A 35 0.24 16.43 -5.36
CA PHE A 35 -1.10 17.03 -5.30
C PHE A 35 -2.14 16.08 -4.69
N GLN A 36 -2.12 14.81 -5.09
CA GLN A 36 -3.05 13.80 -4.59
C GLN A 36 -2.76 13.47 -3.12
N LEU A 37 -1.49 13.37 -2.74
CA LEU A 37 -1.07 13.15 -1.35
C LEU A 37 -1.49 14.30 -0.43
N THR A 38 -1.23 15.55 -0.82
CA THR A 38 -1.65 16.73 -0.03
C THR A 38 -3.16 16.81 0.08
N LYS A 39 -3.90 16.55 -1.01
CA LYS A 39 -5.36 16.52 -0.98
C LYS A 39 -5.89 15.39 -0.09
N PHE A 40 -5.24 14.23 -0.09
CA PHE A 40 -5.57 13.13 0.80
C PHE A 40 -5.33 13.51 2.26
N ALA A 41 -4.13 14.01 2.58
CA ALA A 41 -3.75 14.46 3.91
C ALA A 41 -4.72 15.52 4.47
N SER A 42 -5.16 16.47 3.64
CA SER A 42 -6.09 17.53 4.07
C SER A 42 -7.51 17.03 4.42
N MET A 43 -7.85 15.78 4.08
CA MET A 43 -9.15 15.18 4.44
C MET A 43 -9.10 14.40 5.76
N LEU A 44 -7.94 14.29 6.38
CA LEU A 44 -7.72 13.52 7.60
C LEU A 44 -7.55 14.47 8.81
N PRO A 45 -7.74 13.95 10.04
CA PRO A 45 -7.31 14.65 11.24
C PRO A 45 -5.81 14.99 11.18
N ASP A 46 -5.41 16.09 11.83
CA ASP A 46 -4.00 16.46 11.95
C ASP A 46 -3.19 15.29 12.52
N LYS A 47 -2.11 14.93 11.81
CA LYS A 47 -1.23 13.80 12.17
C LYS A 47 -1.96 12.46 12.37
N GLY A 48 -3.05 12.25 11.63
CA GLY A 48 -3.84 11.02 11.69
C GLY A 48 -3.04 9.75 11.37
N LYS A 49 -3.63 8.60 11.68
CA LYS A 49 -3.02 7.29 11.41
C LYS A 49 -3.41 6.80 10.03
N VAL A 50 -2.42 6.52 9.18
CA VAL A 50 -2.61 6.15 7.77
C VAL A 50 -2.08 4.74 7.51
N LEU A 51 -2.87 3.95 6.78
CA LEU A 51 -2.40 2.72 6.15
C LEU A 51 -2.04 3.02 4.69
N ASP A 52 -0.78 2.79 4.31
CA ASP A 52 -0.36 2.76 2.90
C ASP A 52 -0.38 1.32 2.38
N ALA A 53 -1.38 0.97 1.58
CA ALA A 53 -1.65 -0.38 1.11
C ALA A 53 -1.09 -0.62 -0.30
N GLY A 54 -0.02 -1.44 -0.36
CA GLY A 54 0.78 -1.65 -1.57
C GLY A 54 1.79 -0.52 -1.74
N CYS A 55 2.60 -0.27 -0.71
CA CYS A 55 3.45 0.91 -0.60
C CYS A 55 4.68 0.89 -1.53
N GLY A 56 5.01 -0.26 -2.14
CA GLY A 56 6.21 -0.41 -2.95
C GLY A 56 7.46 0.00 -2.17
N ILE A 57 8.27 0.89 -2.76
CA ILE A 57 9.49 1.42 -2.15
C ILE A 57 9.25 2.44 -1.02
N GLY A 58 8.00 2.67 -0.61
CA GLY A 58 7.67 3.55 0.52
C GLY A 58 7.83 5.04 0.25
N ARG A 59 7.85 5.47 -1.02
CA ARG A 59 7.96 6.90 -1.40
C ARG A 59 6.84 7.74 -0.79
N ASP A 60 5.60 7.33 -1.03
CA ASP A 60 4.41 8.04 -0.54
C ASP A 60 4.30 7.94 0.99
N SER A 61 4.65 6.78 1.55
CA SER A 61 4.71 6.57 2.99
C SER A 61 5.70 7.51 3.67
N LYS A 62 6.90 7.72 3.09
CA LYS A 62 7.93 8.62 3.63
C LYS A 62 7.44 10.06 3.62
N TYR A 63 6.85 10.50 2.50
CA TYR A 63 6.28 11.86 2.38
C TYR A 63 5.24 12.14 3.48
N LEU A 64 4.27 11.24 3.67
CA LEU A 64 3.26 11.39 4.72
C LEU A 64 3.85 11.34 6.13
N SER A 65 4.87 10.50 6.36
CA SER A 65 5.55 10.41 7.66
C SER A 65 6.33 11.69 7.98
N GLU A 66 6.98 12.31 7.00
CA GLU A 66 7.68 13.59 7.14
C GLU A 66 6.72 14.76 7.42
N ASP A 67 5.49 14.67 6.90
CA ASP A 67 4.39 15.59 7.20
C ASP A 67 3.71 15.31 8.56
N GLY A 68 4.22 14.33 9.32
CA GLY A 68 3.84 14.07 10.71
C GLY A 68 2.73 13.04 10.92
N PHE A 69 2.24 12.37 9.86
CA PHE A 69 1.26 11.28 9.99
C PHE A 69 1.88 10.02 10.60
N ASP A 70 1.10 9.25 11.38
CA ASP A 70 1.50 7.90 11.82
C ASP A 70 1.21 6.90 10.70
N VAL A 71 2.20 6.68 9.85
CA VAL A 71 2.06 5.79 8.69
C VAL A 71 2.49 4.36 9.04
N ILE A 72 1.62 3.40 8.74
CA ILE A 72 1.96 1.99 8.61
C ILE A 72 1.85 1.62 7.13
N ALA A 73 2.94 1.12 6.56
CA ALA A 73 3.00 0.74 5.16
C ALA A 73 2.97 -0.79 5.02
N ILE A 74 2.26 -1.30 4.01
CA ILE A 74 2.24 -2.73 3.71
C ILE A 74 2.50 -3.01 2.23
N ASP A 75 3.20 -4.09 1.96
CA ASP A 75 3.35 -4.64 0.61
C ASP A 75 3.50 -6.18 0.68
N ILE A 76 3.30 -6.86 -0.44
CA ILE A 76 3.50 -8.30 -0.57
C ILE A 76 4.91 -8.66 -1.06
N SER A 77 5.60 -7.74 -1.74
CA SER A 77 6.95 -7.91 -2.27
C SER A 77 8.01 -7.63 -1.20
N GLU A 78 8.87 -8.61 -0.92
CA GLU A 78 9.96 -8.41 0.04
C GLU A 78 10.98 -7.38 -0.48
N SER A 79 11.31 -7.44 -1.76
CA SER A 79 12.31 -6.53 -2.36
C SER A 79 11.87 -5.07 -2.29
N MET A 80 10.58 -4.79 -2.48
CA MET A 80 10.02 -3.44 -2.30
C MET A 80 10.10 -2.98 -0.84
N LEU A 81 9.77 -3.87 0.11
CA LEU A 81 9.84 -3.57 1.53
C LEU A 81 11.27 -3.32 2.02
N GLU A 82 12.27 -3.99 1.44
CA GLU A 82 13.68 -3.69 1.73
C GLU A 82 14.04 -2.25 1.35
N GLU A 83 13.61 -1.76 0.19
CA GLU A 83 13.82 -0.37 -0.21
C GLU A 83 13.02 0.61 0.66
N ALA A 84 11.77 0.29 1.00
CA ALA A 84 10.96 1.10 1.91
C ALA A 84 11.63 1.25 3.29
N LYS A 85 12.21 0.18 3.83
CA LYS A 85 12.94 0.20 5.10
C LYS A 85 14.19 1.08 5.03
N LYS A 86 14.90 1.11 3.89
CA LYS A 86 16.04 2.03 3.69
C LYS A 86 15.63 3.51 3.73
N ARG A 87 14.36 3.82 3.44
CA ARG A 87 13.77 5.16 3.63
C ARG A 87 13.24 5.41 5.04
N GLU A 88 13.49 4.51 5.97
CA GLU A 88 12.99 4.57 7.35
C GLU A 88 11.46 4.48 7.46
N VAL A 89 10.81 3.84 6.48
CA VAL A 89 9.36 3.60 6.52
C VAL A 89 9.06 2.39 7.40
N LYS A 90 8.04 2.50 8.27
CA LYS A 90 7.46 1.38 9.03
C LYS A 90 6.70 0.43 8.09
N ALA A 91 7.42 -0.46 7.42
CA ALA A 91 6.87 -1.32 6.38
C ALA A 91 6.72 -2.79 6.82
N LEU A 92 5.55 -3.38 6.58
CA LEU A 92 5.20 -4.76 6.95
C LEU A 92 4.84 -5.60 5.72
N LYS A 93 5.29 -6.86 5.70
CA LYS A 93 4.83 -7.80 4.67
C LYS A 93 3.42 -8.26 4.94
N MET A 94 2.47 -7.82 4.12
CA MET A 94 1.06 -8.14 4.32
C MET A 94 0.27 -8.07 3.01
N ASP A 95 -0.62 -9.04 2.84
CA ASP A 95 -1.61 -9.06 1.76
C ASP A 95 -2.83 -8.22 2.14
N MET A 96 -3.14 -7.19 1.35
CA MET A 96 -4.27 -6.29 1.59
C MET A 96 -5.64 -6.97 1.47
N THR A 97 -5.72 -8.19 0.92
CA THR A 97 -6.94 -9.02 0.94
C THR A 97 -7.21 -9.64 2.32
N SER A 98 -6.24 -9.60 3.24
CA SER A 98 -6.30 -10.20 4.57
C SER A 98 -5.53 -9.36 5.62
N LEU A 99 -6.04 -8.16 5.92
CA LEU A 99 -5.42 -7.25 6.88
C LEU A 99 -5.48 -7.77 8.33
N LYS A 100 -4.32 -7.76 9.00
CA LYS A 100 -4.13 -8.16 10.40
C LYS A 100 -4.12 -6.96 11.34
N PHE A 101 -5.07 -6.05 11.14
CA PHE A 101 -5.30 -4.89 12.00
C PHE A 101 -6.68 -4.99 12.64
N ASP A 102 -6.81 -4.33 13.79
CA ASP A 102 -8.07 -4.20 14.51
C ASP A 102 -9.07 -3.34 13.71
N LYS A 103 -10.33 -3.44 14.10
CA LYS A 103 -11.39 -2.59 13.53
C LYS A 103 -11.12 -1.13 13.90
N ASP A 104 -11.51 -0.20 13.02
CA ASP A 104 -11.45 1.26 13.26
C ASP A 104 -10.05 1.77 13.68
N SER A 105 -8.99 1.19 13.12
CA SER A 105 -7.59 1.50 13.47
C SER A 105 -6.98 2.66 12.71
N PHE A 106 -7.51 3.03 11.55
CA PHE A 106 -6.92 4.03 10.66
C PHE A 106 -7.88 5.16 10.33
N ASP A 107 -7.35 6.38 10.31
CA ASP A 107 -8.08 7.59 9.89
C ASP A 107 -8.17 7.67 8.36
N GLY A 108 -7.17 7.13 7.65
CA GLY A 108 -7.14 7.09 6.20
C GLY A 108 -6.43 5.85 5.64
N ILE A 109 -6.81 5.46 4.43
CA ILE A 109 -6.09 4.45 3.64
C ILE A 109 -5.63 5.10 2.34
N TRP A 110 -4.32 5.07 2.11
CA TRP A 110 -3.70 5.38 0.84
C TRP A 110 -3.46 4.07 0.09
N CYS A 111 -3.86 3.98 -1.19
CA CYS A 111 -3.70 2.79 -2.02
C CYS A 111 -3.49 3.23 -3.47
N MET A 112 -2.28 3.71 -3.77
CA MET A 112 -1.95 4.30 -5.06
C MET A 112 -1.31 3.27 -6.00
N ALA A 113 -1.88 3.16 -7.20
CA ALA A 113 -1.44 2.27 -8.28
C ALA A 113 -1.40 0.76 -7.97
N SER A 114 -1.64 0.32 -6.72
CA SER A 114 -1.62 -1.08 -6.30
C SER A 114 -2.99 -1.79 -6.42
N PHE A 115 -4.10 -1.06 -6.29
CA PHE A 115 -5.44 -1.66 -6.38
C PHE A 115 -5.75 -2.23 -7.79
N SER A 116 -5.15 -1.65 -8.83
CA SER A 116 -5.31 -2.11 -10.23
C SER A 116 -4.70 -3.50 -10.47
N ASP A 117 -3.72 -3.89 -9.66
CA ASP A 117 -3.09 -5.22 -9.71
C ASP A 117 -3.93 -6.29 -9.00
N ILE A 118 -4.94 -5.88 -8.23
CA ILE A 118 -5.84 -6.79 -7.53
C ILE A 118 -6.83 -7.41 -8.52
N PRO A 119 -6.91 -8.75 -8.60
CA PRO A 119 -7.91 -9.41 -9.42
C PRO A 119 -9.32 -8.96 -9.06
N LYS A 120 -10.18 -8.75 -10.06
CA LYS A 120 -11.56 -8.28 -9.86
C LYS A 120 -12.37 -9.14 -8.87
N SER A 121 -12.07 -10.44 -8.78
CA SER A 121 -12.68 -11.36 -7.81
C SER A 121 -12.34 -11.07 -6.36
N ASP A 122 -11.20 -10.42 -6.10
CA ASP A 122 -10.70 -10.10 -4.76
C ASP A 122 -10.88 -8.62 -4.40
N SER A 123 -11.18 -7.74 -5.35
CA SER A 123 -11.45 -6.32 -5.10
C SER A 123 -12.49 -6.12 -4.00
N LYS A 124 -13.58 -6.92 -4.00
CA LYS A 124 -14.61 -6.85 -2.95
C LYS A 124 -14.07 -7.27 -1.57
N LYS A 125 -13.11 -8.20 -1.51
CA LYS A 125 -12.48 -8.60 -0.24
C LYS A 125 -11.57 -7.49 0.28
N VAL A 126 -10.77 -6.88 -0.58
CA VAL A 126 -9.93 -5.73 -0.21
C VAL A 126 -10.79 -4.59 0.33
N LEU A 127 -11.86 -4.21 -0.38
CA LEU A 127 -12.77 -3.16 0.09
C LEU A 127 -13.42 -3.50 1.44
N LYS A 128 -13.75 -4.78 1.70
CA LYS A 128 -14.23 -5.21 3.02
C LYS A 128 -13.15 -5.09 4.11
N GLN A 129 -11.90 -5.43 3.81
CA GLN A 129 -10.79 -5.24 4.76
C GLN A 129 -10.56 -3.76 5.04
N PHE A 130 -10.55 -2.92 4.00
CA PHE A 130 -10.41 -1.47 4.14
C PHE A 130 -11.53 -0.88 4.98
N TYR A 131 -12.78 -1.24 4.68
CA TYR A 131 -13.93 -0.82 5.48
C TYR A 131 -13.84 -1.28 6.94
N LYS A 132 -13.32 -2.49 7.22
CA LYS A 132 -13.16 -3.00 8.58
C LYS A 132 -12.21 -2.13 9.39
N VAL A 133 -11.08 -1.72 8.80
CA VAL A 133 -9.98 -1.07 9.54
C VAL A 133 -10.07 0.46 9.51
N LEU A 134 -10.86 1.05 8.61
CA LEU A 134 -11.15 2.49 8.61
C LEU A 134 -12.08 2.86 9.75
N LYS A 135 -11.77 3.95 10.44
CA LYS A 135 -12.67 4.56 11.43
C LYS A 135 -13.96 5.05 10.75
N PRO A 136 -15.12 4.97 11.43
CA PRO A 136 -16.33 5.63 10.96
C PRO A 136 -16.13 7.15 10.94
N LYS A 137 -16.80 7.82 10.00
CA LYS A 137 -16.91 9.28 9.96
C LYS A 137 -18.07 9.76 10.80
#